data_AF-A0A935UYV1-F1
#
_entry.id   AF-A0A935UYV1-F1
#
_cell.length_a   1.000
_cell.length_b   1.000
_cell.length_c   1.000
_cell.angle_alpha   90.00
_cell.angle_beta   90.00
_cell.angle_gamma   90.00
#
_symmetry.space_group_name_H-M   'P 1'
#
loop_
_entity.id
_entity.type
_entity.pdbx_description
1 polymer ?
#
loop_
_entity_poly.entity_id
_entity_poly.type
_entity_poly.pdbx_seq_one_letter_code
_entity_poly.pdbx_strand_id
1 'polypeptide(L)'
;MNTPSLTPWDETQARLRELADLDGIIGLAHWDQRVTMPPGGAASRASQLGTLSTLRHERLTHPRLVELSETLDPGDDPARVAALRSLRRAVRQATRTPARLVSALAEAEALTYNAWTEAKANDNFAPFAGPLTGLIALVREKIAACRENEADAYDVLLEGYDPGTTVASLDPMFARLTEGLKTTLDRVRGLPQPPPLTGRWPLEPQRALHKRISAALGYDYDRGRFDETVHPFSVSVGHGDARLCAHLYEDDLLRGLTGTLHEAGHAMYEQGLPQRWRGLGIDAAASYGLHESQSRFWENVIGRSAAFCQLLARETNLTFPDDPVRPSQLFGALNRVEPSLVRIFADEVTYNLHIALRYRLERALLSGELPVAELPGAWDDGMEATLGLRPTKLSEGALQDVHWSSGLFGYFPSYTLGNLYAAALRFTMEERVPTLWDDVARGDLSPALGFLREHIHDKGHLLDAPALVESVTGPRDLVADLLAHLNQRVSEAYGV
;
A
#
# COMPACT_ATOMS: atom_id res chain seq x y z
N MET A 1 -25.86 -33.02 26.97
CA MET A 1 -24.40 -32.85 27.02
C MET A 1 -24.17 -31.35 27.08
N ASN A 2 -23.74 -30.82 28.23
CA ASN A 2 -23.44 -29.39 28.36
C ASN A 2 -22.16 -29.12 27.57
N THR A 3 -22.26 -28.38 26.47
CA THR A 3 -21.10 -27.75 25.86
C THR A 3 -20.45 -26.90 26.94
N PRO A 4 -19.16 -27.08 27.29
CA PRO A 4 -18.53 -26.25 28.29
C PRO A 4 -18.65 -24.78 27.87
N SER A 5 -19.09 -23.92 28.78
CA SER A 5 -19.17 -22.48 28.53
C SER A 5 -17.77 -21.98 28.16
N LEU A 6 -17.64 -21.35 26.99
CA LEU A 6 -16.38 -20.75 26.56
C LEU A 6 -15.90 -19.75 27.61
N THR A 7 -14.59 -19.71 27.86
CA THR A 7 -14.02 -18.61 28.65
C THR A 7 -14.24 -17.28 27.91
N PRO A 8 -14.24 -16.12 28.59
CA PRO A 8 -14.35 -14.82 27.91
C PRO A 8 -13.30 -14.60 26.80
N TRP A 9 -12.10 -15.16 26.98
CA TRP A 9 -11.05 -15.15 25.97
C TRP A 9 -11.43 -16.02 24.75
N ASP A 10 -11.85 -17.27 24.99
CA ASP A 10 -12.24 -18.18 23.91
C ASP A 10 -13.46 -17.65 23.14
N GLU A 11 -14.40 -16.99 23.82
CA GLU A 11 -15.52 -16.29 23.19
C GLU A 11 -15.03 -15.14 22.28
N THR A 12 -14.10 -14.32 22.78
CA THR A 12 -13.52 -13.21 22.00
C THR A 12 -12.81 -13.73 20.75
N GLN A 13 -11.98 -14.78 20.88
CA GLN A 13 -11.29 -15.40 19.77
C GLN A 13 -12.26 -16.00 18.74
N ALA A 14 -13.35 -16.64 19.19
CA ALA A 14 -14.37 -17.17 18.27
C ALA A 14 -15.03 -16.05 17.44
N ARG A 15 -15.34 -14.91 18.06
CA ARG A 15 -15.93 -13.74 17.37
C ARG A 15 -14.95 -13.08 16.40
N LEU A 16 -13.68 -12.98 16.77
CA LEU A 16 -12.63 -12.47 15.88
C LEU A 16 -12.40 -13.39 14.67
N ARG A 17 -12.50 -14.71 14.83
CA ARG A 17 -12.48 -15.66 13.70
C ARG A 17 -13.65 -15.43 12.75
N GLU A 18 -14.86 -15.26 13.26
CA GLU A 18 -16.03 -14.97 12.42
C GLU A 18 -15.84 -13.68 11.60
N LEU A 19 -15.29 -12.63 12.21
CA LEU A 19 -14.94 -11.39 11.49
C LEU A 19 -13.90 -11.63 10.39
N ALA A 20 -12.84 -12.38 10.69
CA ALA A 20 -11.79 -12.70 9.71
C ALA A 20 -12.33 -13.54 8.53
N ASP A 21 -13.22 -14.50 8.78
CA ASP A 21 -13.84 -15.30 7.73
C ASP A 21 -14.77 -14.44 6.84
N LEU A 22 -15.51 -13.49 7.42
CA LEU A 22 -16.31 -12.53 6.66
C LEU A 22 -15.41 -11.64 5.79
N ASP A 23 -14.30 -11.13 6.34
CA ASP A 23 -13.32 -10.33 5.62
C ASP A 23 -12.70 -11.08 4.45
N GLY A 24 -12.36 -12.36 4.64
CA GLY A 24 -11.86 -13.23 3.59
C GLY A 24 -12.84 -13.40 2.42
N ILE A 25 -14.13 -13.63 2.72
CA ILE A 25 -15.16 -13.77 1.67
C ILE A 25 -15.44 -12.44 0.96
N ILE A 26 -15.43 -11.32 1.68
CA ILE A 26 -15.51 -9.99 1.08
C ILE A 26 -14.34 -9.77 0.11
N GLY A 27 -13.11 -10.10 0.54
CA GLY A 27 -11.91 -10.05 -0.29
C GLY A 27 -12.02 -10.92 -1.54
N LEU A 28 -12.51 -12.15 -1.40
CA LEU A 28 -12.74 -13.07 -2.53
C LEU A 28 -13.78 -12.51 -3.53
N ALA A 29 -14.87 -11.92 -3.03
CA ALA A 29 -15.89 -11.31 -3.88
C ALA A 29 -15.35 -10.08 -4.64
N HIS A 30 -14.49 -9.27 -4.01
CA HIS A 30 -13.78 -8.18 -4.68
C HIS A 30 -12.76 -8.68 -5.72
N TRP A 31 -12.05 -9.77 -5.42
CA TRP A 31 -11.16 -10.42 -6.37
C TRP A 31 -11.93 -10.88 -7.61
N ASP A 32 -12.99 -11.67 -7.43
CA ASP A 32 -13.78 -12.20 -8.54
C ASP A 32 -14.35 -11.07 -9.39
N GLN A 33 -14.81 -9.98 -8.77
CA GLN A 33 -15.34 -8.80 -9.45
C GLN A 33 -14.35 -8.19 -10.44
N ARG A 34 -13.05 -8.28 -10.16
CA ARG A 34 -11.97 -7.65 -10.94
C ARG A 34 -11.27 -8.61 -11.92
N VAL A 35 -11.53 -9.91 -11.83
CA VAL A 35 -10.77 -10.94 -12.55
C VAL A 35 -11.67 -11.83 -13.41
N THR A 36 -12.74 -12.38 -12.85
CA THR A 36 -13.55 -13.44 -13.50
C THR A 36 -15.03 -13.10 -13.67
N MET A 37 -15.56 -12.12 -12.93
CA MET A 37 -16.98 -11.80 -12.91
C MET A 37 -17.48 -11.30 -14.29
N PRO A 38 -18.58 -11.85 -14.83
CA PRO A 38 -19.20 -11.31 -16.03
C PRO A 38 -19.69 -9.85 -15.83
N PRO A 39 -19.65 -8.98 -16.86
CA PRO A 39 -20.08 -7.58 -16.73
C PRO A 39 -21.52 -7.41 -16.22
N GLY A 40 -22.45 -8.30 -16.58
CA GLY A 40 -23.84 -8.26 -16.12
C GLY A 40 -24.05 -8.60 -14.64
N GLY A 41 -23.00 -9.07 -13.94
CA GLY A 41 -23.08 -9.47 -12.52
C GLY A 41 -22.99 -8.32 -11.51
N ALA A 42 -22.64 -7.10 -11.96
CA ALA A 42 -22.28 -5.98 -11.09
C ALA A 42 -23.33 -5.66 -10.00
N ALA A 43 -24.61 -5.58 -10.36
CA ALA A 43 -25.68 -5.27 -9.41
C ALA A 43 -25.85 -6.34 -8.32
N SER A 44 -25.78 -7.62 -8.71
CA SER A 44 -25.87 -8.73 -7.77
C SER A 44 -24.64 -8.79 -6.85
N ARG A 45 -23.44 -8.58 -7.40
CA ARG A 45 -22.20 -8.50 -6.62
C ARG A 45 -22.22 -7.37 -5.60
N ALA A 46 -22.69 -6.18 -6.00
CA ALA A 46 -22.84 -5.05 -5.09
C ALA A 46 -23.81 -5.37 -3.93
N SER A 47 -24.93 -6.04 -4.21
CA SER A 47 -25.89 -6.48 -3.18
C SER A 47 -25.30 -7.53 -2.22
N GLN A 48 -24.53 -8.49 -2.74
CA GLN A 48 -23.82 -9.50 -1.94
C GLN A 48 -22.81 -8.85 -1.00
N LEU A 49 -21.96 -7.97 -1.53
CA LEU A 49 -20.97 -7.22 -0.74
C LEU A 49 -21.64 -6.35 0.31
N GLY A 50 -22.73 -5.65 -0.03
CA GLY A 50 -23.50 -4.86 0.93
C GLY A 50 -24.02 -5.70 2.10
N THR A 51 -24.59 -6.86 1.80
CA THR A 51 -25.09 -7.80 2.83
C THR A 51 -23.97 -8.28 3.75
N LEU A 52 -22.84 -8.69 3.19
CA LEU A 52 -21.69 -9.19 3.97
C LEU A 52 -21.06 -8.09 4.83
N SER A 53 -20.91 -6.88 4.29
CA SER A 53 -20.38 -5.73 5.02
C SER A 53 -21.28 -5.31 6.19
N THR A 54 -22.62 -5.34 6.00
CA THR A 54 -23.57 -5.11 7.10
C THR A 54 -23.42 -6.16 8.18
N LEU A 55 -23.40 -7.44 7.81
CA LEU A 55 -23.23 -8.54 8.77
C LEU A 55 -21.93 -8.41 9.56
N ARG A 56 -20.83 -8.11 8.87
CA ARG A 56 -19.52 -7.86 9.49
C ARG A 56 -19.57 -6.71 10.50
N HIS A 57 -20.20 -5.59 10.13
CA HIS A 57 -20.36 -4.44 11.03
C HIS A 57 -21.20 -4.78 12.26
N GLU A 58 -22.31 -5.49 12.09
CA GLU A 58 -23.15 -5.99 13.21
C GLU A 58 -22.37 -6.90 14.16
N ARG A 59 -21.48 -7.77 13.63
CA ARG A 59 -20.62 -8.62 14.46
C ARG A 59 -19.58 -7.83 15.24
N LEU A 60 -18.94 -6.86 14.60
CA LEU A 60 -17.93 -6.00 15.24
C LEU A 60 -18.54 -5.13 16.36
N THR A 61 -19.76 -4.64 16.14
CA THR A 61 -20.47 -3.75 17.08
C THR A 61 -21.40 -4.47 18.03
N HIS A 62 -21.40 -5.81 18.03
CA HIS A 62 -22.28 -6.61 18.88
C HIS A 62 -22.03 -6.27 20.37
N PRO A 63 -23.07 -5.99 21.18
CA PRO A 63 -22.90 -5.48 22.56
C PRO A 63 -21.95 -6.32 23.42
N ARG A 64 -22.03 -7.65 23.28
CA ARG A 64 -21.13 -8.58 23.97
C ARG A 64 -19.65 -8.45 23.56
N LEU A 65 -19.36 -8.21 22.27
CA LEU A 65 -17.97 -8.03 21.83
C LEU A 65 -17.43 -6.68 22.31
N VAL A 66 -18.27 -5.64 22.33
CA VAL A 66 -17.94 -4.32 22.88
C VAL A 66 -17.58 -4.47 24.37
N GLU A 67 -18.45 -5.10 25.16
CA GLU A 67 -18.21 -5.38 26.58
C GLU A 67 -16.89 -6.16 26.79
N LEU A 68 -16.65 -7.21 26.01
CA LEU A 68 -15.41 -8.00 26.08
C LEU A 68 -14.18 -7.17 25.73
N SER A 69 -14.26 -6.30 24.71
CA SER A 69 -13.14 -5.45 24.33
C SER A 69 -12.72 -4.49 25.45
N GLU A 70 -13.66 -4.06 26.29
CA GLU A 70 -13.41 -3.13 27.39
C GLU A 70 -12.98 -3.82 28.68
N THR A 71 -13.62 -4.94 29.01
CA THR A 71 -13.52 -5.58 30.34
C THR A 71 -12.50 -6.72 30.42
N LEU A 72 -12.12 -7.30 29.29
CA LEU A 72 -11.22 -8.47 29.28
C LEU A 72 -9.80 -8.08 29.70
N ASP A 73 -9.27 -8.82 30.67
CA ASP A 73 -7.86 -8.73 31.08
C ASP A 73 -7.02 -9.65 30.19
N PRO A 74 -6.07 -9.12 29.39
CA PRO A 74 -5.18 -9.95 28.59
C PRO A 74 -4.16 -10.73 29.43
N GLY A 75 -3.95 -10.37 30.70
CA GLY A 75 -2.81 -10.82 31.49
C GLY A 75 -1.48 -10.39 30.86
N ASP A 76 -0.43 -11.18 31.06
CA ASP A 76 0.93 -10.88 30.59
C ASP A 76 1.27 -11.47 29.21
N ASP A 77 0.31 -12.10 28.52
CA ASP A 77 0.54 -12.67 27.18
C ASP A 77 0.60 -11.56 26.11
N PRO A 78 1.75 -11.33 25.46
CA PRO A 78 1.89 -10.25 24.47
C PRO A 78 0.92 -10.36 23.30
N ALA A 79 0.57 -11.58 22.87
CA ALA A 79 -0.38 -11.78 21.78
C ALA A 79 -1.79 -11.35 22.20
N ARG A 80 -2.18 -11.61 23.46
CA ARG A 80 -3.48 -11.18 23.99
C ARG A 80 -3.57 -9.67 24.13
N VAL A 81 -2.49 -9.06 24.62
CA VAL A 81 -2.37 -7.60 24.75
C VAL A 81 -2.51 -6.93 23.38
N ALA A 82 -1.80 -7.43 22.36
CA ALA A 82 -1.88 -6.90 21.00
C ALA A 82 -3.28 -7.09 20.39
N ALA A 83 -3.86 -8.28 20.53
CA ALA A 83 -5.20 -8.57 20.03
C ALA A 83 -6.26 -7.65 20.65
N LEU A 84 -6.22 -7.43 21.96
CA LEU A 84 -7.14 -6.49 22.62
C LEU A 84 -6.86 -5.04 22.24
N ARG A 85 -5.60 -4.62 22.04
CA ARG A 85 -5.26 -3.28 21.53
C ARG A 85 -5.94 -3.04 20.18
N SER A 86 -5.77 -3.95 19.23
CA SER A 86 -6.36 -3.83 17.88
C SER A 86 -7.89 -3.92 17.91
N LEU A 87 -8.46 -4.83 18.71
CA LEU A 87 -9.91 -4.95 18.86
C LEU A 87 -10.52 -3.69 19.46
N ARG A 88 -9.94 -3.14 20.54
CA ARG A 88 -10.42 -1.90 21.19
C ARG A 88 -10.45 -0.74 20.20
N ARG A 89 -9.39 -0.57 19.40
CA ARG A 89 -9.30 0.44 18.34
C ARG A 89 -10.42 0.27 17.31
N ALA A 90 -10.60 -0.94 16.78
CA ALA A 90 -11.62 -1.25 15.79
C ALA A 90 -13.05 -1.05 16.33
N VAL A 91 -13.34 -1.57 17.53
CA VAL A 91 -14.64 -1.42 18.20
C VAL A 91 -14.93 0.05 18.46
N ARG A 92 -13.97 0.80 19.03
CA ARG A 92 -14.13 2.23 19.33
C ARG A 92 -14.49 3.02 18.07
N GLN A 93 -13.76 2.86 16.98
CA GLN A 93 -14.06 3.57 15.73
C GLN A 93 -15.45 3.20 15.19
N ALA A 94 -15.81 1.92 15.26
CA ALA A 94 -17.09 1.42 14.78
C ALA A 94 -18.29 1.90 15.64
N THR A 95 -18.15 1.95 16.97
CA THR A 95 -19.25 2.33 17.88
C THR A 95 -19.41 3.84 18.04
N ARG A 96 -18.32 4.61 17.89
CA ARG A 96 -18.37 6.08 17.96
C ARG A 96 -18.91 6.74 16.70
N THR A 97 -18.91 6.04 15.57
CA THR A 97 -19.49 6.57 14.33
C THR A 97 -20.99 6.22 14.30
N PRO A 98 -21.92 7.18 14.47
CA PRO A 98 -23.34 6.87 14.52
C PRO A 98 -23.83 6.27 13.20
N ALA A 99 -24.84 5.39 13.23
CA ALA A 99 -25.41 4.76 12.02
C ALA A 99 -25.83 5.78 10.94
N ARG A 100 -26.35 6.95 11.37
CA ARG A 100 -26.64 8.10 10.49
C ARG A 100 -25.40 8.51 9.68
N LEU A 101 -24.27 8.67 10.35
CA LEU A 101 -23.03 9.14 9.77
C LEU A 101 -22.39 8.08 8.87
N VAL A 102 -22.45 6.80 9.26
CA VAL A 102 -22.02 5.68 8.40
C VAL A 102 -22.79 5.68 7.08
N SER A 103 -24.13 5.78 7.13
CA SER A 103 -24.97 5.83 5.93
C SER A 103 -24.68 7.07 5.08
N ALA A 104 -24.54 8.24 5.71
CA ALA A 104 -24.27 9.49 5.00
C ALA A 104 -22.89 9.48 4.32
N LEU A 105 -21.86 8.94 4.97
CA LEU A 105 -20.53 8.77 4.37
C LEU A 105 -20.58 7.85 3.15
N ALA A 106 -21.21 6.68 3.26
CA ALA A 106 -21.30 5.73 2.15
C ALA A 106 -22.05 6.32 0.93
N GLU A 107 -23.14 7.05 1.18
CA GLU A 107 -23.86 7.75 0.11
C GLU A 107 -23.00 8.86 -0.51
N ALA A 108 -22.35 9.68 0.32
CA ALA A 108 -21.49 10.76 -0.14
C ALA A 108 -20.27 10.24 -0.94
N GLU A 109 -19.63 9.16 -0.52
CA GLU A 109 -18.55 8.50 -1.26
C GLU A 109 -19.03 8.03 -2.64
N ALA A 110 -20.18 7.37 -2.74
CA ALA A 110 -20.72 6.92 -4.02
C ALA A 110 -21.05 8.09 -4.97
N LEU A 111 -21.71 9.13 -4.46
CA LEU A 111 -22.03 10.33 -5.23
C LEU A 111 -20.76 11.07 -5.68
N THR A 112 -19.79 11.17 -4.78
CA THR A 112 -18.52 11.86 -5.03
C THR A 112 -17.64 11.11 -6.03
N TYR A 113 -17.59 9.77 -5.97
CA TYR A 113 -16.93 8.92 -6.96
C TYR A 113 -17.55 9.06 -8.35
N ASN A 114 -18.88 9.06 -8.46
CA ASN A 114 -19.56 9.25 -9.74
C ASN A 114 -19.27 10.63 -10.34
N ALA A 115 -19.35 11.68 -9.52
CA ALA A 115 -19.01 13.04 -9.94
C ALA A 115 -17.53 13.17 -10.35
N TRP A 116 -16.62 12.49 -9.65
CA TRP A 116 -15.20 12.43 -10.02
C TRP A 116 -14.98 11.73 -11.36
N THR A 117 -15.68 10.63 -11.62
CA THR A 117 -15.55 9.88 -12.88
C THR A 117 -15.95 10.76 -14.07
N GLU A 118 -17.09 11.46 -13.96
CA GLU A 118 -17.55 12.42 -14.97
C GLU A 118 -16.59 13.62 -15.11
N ALA A 119 -16.18 14.20 -13.98
CA ALA A 119 -15.26 15.33 -13.94
C ALA A 119 -13.91 15.00 -14.61
N LYS A 120 -13.35 13.83 -14.32
CA LYS A 120 -12.07 13.37 -14.88
C LYS A 120 -12.19 13.10 -16.37
N ALA A 121 -13.29 12.48 -16.82
CA ALA A 121 -13.53 12.20 -18.23
C ALA A 121 -13.69 13.48 -19.06
N ASN A 122 -14.31 14.51 -18.49
CA ASN A 122 -14.61 15.77 -19.16
C ASN A 122 -13.58 16.88 -18.87
N ASP A 123 -12.52 16.57 -18.13
CA ASP A 123 -11.51 17.55 -17.67
C ASP A 123 -12.13 18.81 -17.05
N ASN A 124 -13.14 18.61 -16.18
CA ASN A 124 -13.94 19.69 -15.58
C ASN A 124 -14.17 19.44 -14.08
N PHE A 125 -13.57 20.26 -13.23
CA PHE A 125 -13.63 20.10 -11.78
C PHE A 125 -14.96 20.54 -11.15
N ALA A 126 -15.72 21.42 -11.81
CA ALA A 126 -16.87 22.08 -11.19
C ALA A 126 -17.95 21.11 -10.67
N PRO A 127 -18.34 20.03 -11.39
CA PRO A 127 -19.32 19.06 -10.89
C PRO A 127 -18.83 18.27 -9.67
N PHE A 128 -17.52 18.16 -9.48
CA PHE A 128 -16.90 17.40 -8.40
C PHE A 128 -16.75 18.20 -7.10
N ALA A 129 -16.59 19.53 -7.19
CA ALA A 129 -16.32 20.40 -6.04
C ALA A 129 -17.40 20.32 -4.95
N GLY A 130 -18.68 20.33 -5.34
CA GLY A 130 -19.81 20.25 -4.41
C GLY A 130 -19.86 18.92 -3.65
N PRO A 131 -19.93 17.78 -4.34
CA PRO A 131 -19.87 16.45 -3.71
C PRO A 131 -18.66 16.26 -2.79
N LEU A 132 -17.46 16.64 -3.25
CA LEU A 132 -16.24 16.53 -2.43
C LEU A 132 -16.31 17.40 -1.16
N THR A 133 -16.89 18.60 -1.24
CA THR A 133 -17.12 19.47 -0.06
C THR A 133 -18.04 18.79 0.96
N GLY A 134 -19.13 18.18 0.49
CA GLY A 134 -20.05 17.43 1.34
C GLY A 134 -19.39 16.21 2.00
N LEU A 135 -18.59 15.46 1.25
CA LEU A 135 -17.83 14.33 1.78
C LEU A 135 -16.83 14.77 2.85
N ILE A 136 -16.03 15.81 2.60
CA ILE A 136 -15.06 16.34 3.59
C ILE A 136 -15.77 16.79 4.87
N ALA A 137 -16.95 17.41 4.77
CA ALA A 137 -17.72 17.80 5.96
C ALA A 137 -18.12 16.59 6.81
N LEU A 138 -18.55 15.48 6.19
CA LEU A 138 -18.85 14.23 6.89
C LEU A 138 -17.60 13.56 7.45
N VAL A 139 -16.46 13.61 6.74
CA VAL A 139 -15.17 13.13 7.26
C VAL A 139 -14.78 13.91 8.52
N ARG A 140 -14.96 15.24 8.55
CA ARG A 140 -14.75 16.06 9.75
C ARG A 140 -15.69 15.69 10.89
N GLU A 141 -16.96 15.39 10.59
CA GLU A 141 -17.91 14.88 11.60
C GLU A 141 -17.43 13.55 12.19
N LYS A 142 -16.92 12.62 11.35
CA LYS A 142 -16.35 11.35 11.80
C LYS A 142 -15.12 11.55 12.68
N ILE A 143 -14.23 12.47 12.29
CA ILE A 143 -13.07 12.84 13.10
C ILE A 143 -13.54 13.34 14.47
N ALA A 144 -14.48 14.29 14.51
CA ALA A 144 -14.99 14.84 15.77
C ALA A 144 -15.63 13.76 16.66
N ALA A 145 -16.32 12.77 16.07
CA ALA A 145 -16.92 11.68 16.81
C ALA A 145 -15.89 10.69 17.38
N CYS A 146 -14.76 10.48 16.70
CA CYS A 146 -13.76 9.47 17.07
C CYS A 146 -12.57 10.03 17.86
N ARG A 147 -12.25 11.32 17.71
CA ARG A 147 -11.07 11.98 18.29
C ARG A 147 -11.04 11.85 19.82
N GLU A 148 -9.88 11.46 20.34
CA GLU A 148 -9.61 11.39 21.77
C GLU A 148 -8.67 12.52 22.17
N ASN A 149 -8.96 13.17 23.30
CA ASN A 149 -8.10 14.19 23.92
C ASN A 149 -7.75 15.34 22.95
N GLU A 150 -6.56 15.91 23.10
CA GLU A 150 -6.02 16.98 22.26
C GLU A 150 -5.24 16.47 21.02
N ALA A 151 -5.35 15.17 20.66
CA ALA A 151 -4.64 14.58 19.51
C ALA A 151 -4.94 15.32 18.20
N ASP A 152 -4.05 15.32 17.20
CA ASP A 152 -4.33 16.01 15.93
C ASP A 152 -5.58 15.38 15.25
N ALA A 153 -6.40 16.20 14.60
CA ALA A 153 -7.60 15.74 13.90
C ALA A 153 -7.27 14.72 12.80
N TYR A 154 -6.13 14.88 12.13
CA TYR A 154 -5.67 13.98 11.07
C TYR A 154 -5.19 12.63 11.61
N ASP A 155 -4.72 12.57 12.86
CA ASP A 155 -4.28 11.30 13.50
C ASP A 155 -5.41 10.28 13.60
N VAL A 156 -6.67 10.74 13.71
CA VAL A 156 -7.86 9.86 13.70
C VAL A 156 -7.99 9.10 12.39
N LEU A 157 -7.64 9.74 11.27
CA LEU A 157 -7.67 9.11 9.95
C LEU A 157 -6.45 8.20 9.75
N LEU A 158 -5.27 8.67 10.15
CA LEU A 158 -4.03 7.89 10.09
C LEU A 158 -4.15 6.58 10.85
N GLU A 159 -4.80 6.56 12.02
CA GLU A 159 -4.96 5.35 12.82
C GLU A 159 -5.69 4.22 12.08
N GLY A 160 -6.52 4.53 11.07
CA GLY A 160 -7.18 3.55 10.23
C GLY A 160 -6.26 2.85 9.23
N TYR A 161 -5.11 3.43 8.90
CA TYR A 161 -4.17 2.93 7.89
C TYR A 161 -2.80 2.58 8.49
N ASP A 162 -2.24 3.49 9.29
CA ASP A 162 -0.94 3.36 9.95
C ASP A 162 -1.04 3.65 11.45
N PRO A 163 -1.58 2.70 12.23
CA PRO A 163 -1.63 2.86 13.67
C PRO A 163 -0.24 3.02 14.27
N GLY A 164 -0.10 4.00 15.17
CA GLY A 164 1.18 4.40 15.77
C GLY A 164 1.90 5.52 15.03
N THR A 165 1.49 5.87 13.81
CA THR A 165 1.96 7.05 13.09
C THR A 165 1.12 8.27 13.44
N THR A 166 1.79 9.41 13.63
CA THR A 166 1.13 10.69 13.96
C THR A 166 1.65 11.82 13.08
N VAL A 167 0.87 12.88 12.96
CA VAL A 167 1.28 14.16 12.37
C VAL A 167 2.61 14.66 12.93
N ALA A 168 2.81 14.54 14.24
CA ALA A 168 4.04 14.96 14.91
C ALA A 168 5.28 14.21 14.39
N SER A 169 5.11 12.97 13.92
CA SER A 169 6.17 12.21 13.23
C SER A 169 6.24 12.51 11.73
N LEU A 170 5.11 12.76 11.07
CA LEU A 170 5.04 12.94 9.62
C LEU A 170 5.52 14.32 9.14
N ASP A 171 5.17 15.40 9.84
CA ASP A 171 5.53 16.77 9.44
C ASP A 171 7.05 16.97 9.30
N PRO A 172 7.89 16.66 10.32
CA PRO A 172 9.34 16.75 10.17
C PRO A 172 9.91 15.73 9.18
N MET A 173 9.31 14.54 9.06
CA MET A 173 9.72 13.52 8.11
C MET A 173 9.57 14.01 6.67
N PHE A 174 8.37 14.49 6.28
CA PHE A 174 8.10 14.95 4.93
C PHE A 174 8.89 16.21 4.57
N ALA A 175 9.11 17.11 5.53
CA ALA A 175 9.94 18.29 5.31
C ALA A 175 11.38 17.90 4.91
N ARG A 176 12.02 17.04 5.71
CA ARG A 176 13.39 16.55 5.45
C ARG A 176 13.47 15.74 4.16
N LEU A 177 12.51 14.84 3.94
CA LEU A 177 12.49 13.98 2.76
C LEU A 177 12.31 14.80 1.48
N THR A 178 11.40 15.78 1.48
CA THR A 178 11.15 16.64 0.31
C THR A 178 12.40 17.42 -0.09
N GLU A 179 13.12 18.00 0.88
CA GLU A 179 14.37 18.73 0.63
C GLU A 179 15.46 17.81 0.05
N GLY A 180 15.66 16.65 0.67
CA GLY A 180 16.66 15.67 0.21
C GLY A 180 16.37 15.15 -1.20
N LEU A 181 15.11 14.84 -1.51
CA LEU A 181 14.70 14.36 -2.83
C LEU A 181 14.87 15.43 -3.92
N LYS A 182 14.59 16.70 -3.61
CA LYS A 182 14.89 17.80 -4.54
C LYS A 182 16.38 17.88 -4.85
N THR A 183 17.23 17.70 -3.85
CA THR A 183 18.68 17.67 -4.04
C THR A 183 19.11 16.48 -4.90
N THR A 184 18.57 15.28 -4.65
CA THR A 184 18.84 14.10 -5.49
C THR A 184 18.38 14.30 -6.93
N LEU A 185 17.19 14.89 -7.14
CA LEU A 185 16.65 15.21 -8.46
C LEU A 185 17.52 16.24 -9.20
N ASP A 186 18.02 17.27 -8.51
CA ASP A 186 18.87 18.29 -9.11
C ASP A 186 20.21 17.70 -9.62
N ARG A 187 20.73 16.64 -8.99
CA ARG A 187 21.95 15.95 -9.44
C ARG A 187 21.82 15.31 -10.83
N VAL A 188 20.61 14.87 -11.19
CA VAL A 188 20.35 14.23 -12.50
C VAL A 188 19.72 15.17 -13.51
N ARG A 189 19.31 16.36 -13.09
CA ARG A 189 18.68 17.34 -13.97
C ARG A 189 19.64 17.74 -15.09
N GLY A 190 19.17 17.60 -16.34
CA GLY A 190 19.94 17.95 -17.53
C GLY A 190 20.97 16.89 -17.97
N LEU A 191 21.13 15.80 -17.23
CA LEU A 191 21.93 14.66 -17.69
C LEU A 191 21.18 13.85 -18.77
N PRO A 192 21.89 13.17 -19.67
CA PRO A 192 21.28 12.20 -20.57
C PRO A 192 20.56 11.10 -19.78
N GLN A 193 19.30 10.85 -20.14
CA GLN A 193 18.53 9.76 -19.55
C GLN A 193 19.03 8.40 -20.04
N PRO A 194 19.13 7.37 -19.17
CA PRO A 194 19.29 6.01 -19.62
C PRO A 194 18.20 5.65 -20.65
N PRO A 195 18.55 4.95 -21.74
CA PRO A 195 17.57 4.60 -22.75
C PRO A 195 16.49 3.68 -22.17
N PRO A 196 15.21 3.86 -22.54
CA PRO A 196 14.16 2.92 -22.16
C PRO A 196 14.39 1.56 -22.82
N LEU A 197 13.82 0.52 -22.25
CA LEU A 197 13.70 -0.77 -22.93
C LEU A 197 12.57 -0.67 -23.96
N THR A 198 12.90 -0.85 -25.23
CA THR A 198 11.92 -0.89 -26.33
C THR A 198 11.88 -2.29 -26.93
N GLY A 199 10.72 -2.68 -27.44
CA GLY A 199 10.52 -3.99 -28.04
C GLY A 199 9.04 -4.38 -28.04
N ARG A 200 8.73 -5.51 -28.67
CA ARG A 200 7.40 -6.12 -28.58
C ARG A 200 7.51 -7.45 -27.86
N TRP A 201 6.72 -7.62 -26.82
CA TRP A 201 6.81 -8.73 -25.87
C TRP A 201 5.48 -9.48 -25.89
N PRO A 202 5.33 -10.55 -26.68
CA PRO A 202 4.09 -11.32 -26.73
C PRO A 202 3.61 -11.77 -25.34
N LEU A 203 2.31 -11.60 -25.08
CA LEU A 203 1.73 -11.76 -23.74
C LEU A 203 1.92 -13.17 -23.15
N GLU A 204 1.80 -14.23 -23.95
CA GLU A 204 1.92 -15.60 -23.45
C GLU A 204 3.32 -15.96 -22.93
N PRO A 205 4.41 -15.73 -23.69
CA PRO A 205 5.77 -15.82 -23.14
C PRO A 205 6.01 -14.90 -21.93
N GLN A 206 5.47 -13.67 -21.96
CA GLN A 206 5.57 -12.72 -20.85
C GLN A 206 4.91 -13.25 -19.58
N ARG A 207 3.72 -13.86 -19.68
CA ARG A 207 3.05 -14.54 -18.57
C ARG A 207 3.91 -15.63 -17.95
N ALA A 208 4.57 -16.44 -18.78
CA ALA A 208 5.47 -17.49 -18.30
C ALA A 208 6.68 -16.91 -17.55
N LEU A 209 7.24 -15.80 -18.06
CA LEU A 209 8.31 -15.06 -17.39
C LEU A 209 7.86 -14.50 -16.04
N HIS A 210 6.69 -13.85 -15.96
CA HIS A 210 6.15 -13.31 -14.70
C HIS A 210 5.96 -14.41 -13.64
N LYS A 211 5.44 -15.57 -14.06
CA LYS A 211 5.27 -16.72 -13.16
C LYS A 211 6.60 -17.28 -12.67
N ARG A 212 7.61 -17.41 -13.54
CA ARG A 212 8.96 -17.83 -13.13
C ARG A 212 9.62 -16.85 -12.18
N ILE A 213 9.53 -15.55 -12.47
CA ILE A 213 10.13 -14.50 -11.64
C ILE A 213 9.47 -14.47 -10.26
N SER A 214 8.14 -14.44 -10.18
CA SER A 214 7.42 -14.45 -8.89
C SER A 214 7.71 -15.72 -8.08
N ALA A 215 7.78 -16.90 -8.73
CA ALA A 215 8.20 -18.13 -8.06
C ALA A 215 9.65 -18.05 -7.54
N ALA A 216 10.57 -17.46 -8.31
CA ALA A 216 11.96 -17.27 -7.90
C ALA A 216 12.11 -16.33 -6.69
N LEU A 217 11.21 -15.35 -6.51
CA LEU A 217 11.15 -14.55 -5.28
C LEU A 217 10.75 -15.38 -4.04
N GLY A 218 10.04 -16.49 -4.26
CA GLY A 218 9.48 -17.35 -3.22
C GLY A 218 7.97 -17.20 -3.04
N TYR A 219 7.25 -16.65 -4.02
CA TYR A 219 5.78 -16.69 -4.03
C TYR A 219 5.30 -18.13 -4.17
N ASP A 220 4.52 -18.58 -3.20
CA ASP A 220 4.05 -19.97 -3.12
C ASP A 220 2.73 -20.14 -3.89
N TYR A 221 2.79 -20.87 -5.01
CA TYR A 221 1.62 -21.15 -5.85
C TYR A 221 0.69 -22.22 -5.29
N ASP A 222 1.08 -23.00 -4.29
CA ASP A 222 0.16 -23.89 -3.57
C ASP A 222 -0.71 -23.10 -2.59
N ARG A 223 -0.32 -21.86 -2.29
CA ARG A 223 -0.98 -20.94 -1.34
C ARG A 223 -1.42 -19.62 -2.01
N GLY A 224 -1.64 -19.66 -3.31
CA GLY A 224 -1.94 -18.48 -4.12
C GLY A 224 -2.17 -18.82 -5.59
N ARG A 225 -2.34 -17.78 -6.40
CA ARG A 225 -2.45 -17.88 -7.86
C ARG A 225 -2.13 -16.54 -8.52
N PHE A 226 -1.73 -16.63 -9.78
CA PHE A 226 -1.49 -15.48 -10.66
C PHE A 226 -2.63 -15.32 -11.66
N ASP A 227 -3.22 -14.13 -11.71
CA ASP A 227 -4.28 -13.76 -12.66
C ASP A 227 -4.01 -12.39 -13.30
N GLU A 228 -4.72 -12.10 -14.39
CA GLU A 228 -4.66 -10.81 -15.06
C GLU A 228 -5.82 -9.89 -14.68
N THR A 229 -5.53 -8.59 -14.64
CA THR A 229 -6.48 -7.53 -14.32
C THR A 229 -6.06 -6.23 -15.01
N VAL A 230 -6.98 -5.28 -15.17
CA VAL A 230 -6.66 -3.93 -15.70
C VAL A 230 -5.79 -3.13 -14.73
N HIS A 231 -6.09 -3.23 -13.44
CA HIS A 231 -5.33 -2.59 -12.37
C HIS A 231 -4.77 -3.68 -11.46
N PRO A 232 -3.43 -3.87 -11.42
CA PRO A 232 -2.78 -4.82 -10.53
C PRO A 232 -3.22 -4.63 -9.08
N PHE A 233 -3.26 -5.74 -8.35
CA PHE A 233 -3.54 -5.79 -6.92
C PHE A 233 -3.20 -7.19 -6.40
N SER A 234 -3.14 -7.30 -5.09
CA SER A 234 -3.08 -8.55 -4.35
C SER A 234 -4.19 -8.58 -3.31
N VAL A 235 -4.58 -9.78 -2.92
CA VAL A 235 -5.67 -9.98 -1.98
C VAL A 235 -5.47 -11.28 -1.22
N SER A 236 -5.65 -11.21 0.09
CA SER A 236 -5.66 -12.37 0.98
C SER A 236 -7.10 -12.76 1.24
N VAL A 237 -7.48 -13.99 0.88
CA VAL A 237 -8.77 -14.59 1.24
C VAL A 237 -8.67 -15.26 2.61
N GLY A 238 -7.45 -15.59 3.04
CA GLY A 238 -7.12 -16.16 4.33
C GLY A 238 -5.80 -16.91 4.28
N HIS A 239 -5.42 -17.54 5.40
CA HIS A 239 -4.19 -18.35 5.47
C HIS A 239 -4.20 -19.46 4.41
N GLY A 240 -3.25 -19.38 3.48
CA GLY A 240 -3.12 -20.34 2.37
C GLY A 240 -3.80 -19.93 1.07
N ASP A 241 -4.38 -18.73 0.97
CA ASP A 241 -4.93 -18.19 -0.28
C ASP A 241 -4.64 -16.68 -0.37
N ALA A 242 -3.42 -16.34 -0.83
CA ALA A 242 -3.00 -14.98 -1.14
C ALA A 242 -2.78 -14.84 -2.65
N ARG A 243 -3.66 -14.11 -3.33
CA ARG A 243 -3.71 -14.03 -4.80
C ARG A 243 -2.96 -12.81 -5.31
N LEU A 244 -2.25 -13.02 -6.41
CA LEU A 244 -1.45 -12.05 -7.14
C LEU A 244 -2.14 -11.73 -8.46
N CYS A 245 -2.47 -10.47 -8.71
CA CYS A 245 -3.06 -10.04 -9.99
C CYS A 245 -2.17 -8.99 -10.66
N ALA A 246 -1.84 -9.20 -11.92
CA ALA A 246 -0.94 -8.33 -12.67
C ALA A 246 -1.56 -7.86 -14.01
N HIS A 247 -0.92 -6.89 -14.65
CA HIS A 247 -1.25 -6.46 -16.00
C HIS A 247 -0.04 -6.69 -16.91
N LEU A 248 -0.26 -7.25 -18.08
CA LEU A 248 0.76 -7.51 -19.08
C LEU A 248 0.64 -6.48 -20.21
N TYR A 249 1.77 -6.01 -20.72
CA TYR A 249 1.83 -5.00 -21.78
C TYR A 249 2.68 -5.54 -22.93
N GLU A 250 2.12 -5.60 -24.14
CA GLU A 250 2.85 -6.06 -25.34
C GLU A 250 4.01 -5.13 -25.71
N ASP A 251 3.93 -3.86 -25.33
CA ASP A 251 4.87 -2.79 -25.68
C ASP A 251 5.78 -2.35 -24.51
N ASP A 252 5.56 -2.89 -23.30
CA ASP A 252 6.31 -2.50 -22.10
C ASP A 252 6.51 -3.67 -21.12
N LEU A 253 7.58 -4.44 -21.36
CA LEU A 253 7.94 -5.58 -20.51
C LEU A 253 8.15 -5.19 -19.04
N LEU A 254 8.86 -4.09 -18.81
CA LEU A 254 9.31 -3.71 -17.47
C LEU A 254 8.14 -3.23 -16.62
N ARG A 255 7.19 -2.49 -17.17
CA ARG A 255 6.00 -2.04 -16.45
C ARG A 255 5.16 -3.19 -15.92
N GLY A 256 4.93 -4.22 -16.74
CA GLY A 256 4.21 -5.41 -16.29
C GLY A 256 4.98 -6.16 -15.20
N LEU A 257 6.29 -6.31 -15.38
CA LEU A 257 7.15 -7.02 -14.43
C LEU A 257 7.24 -6.30 -13.08
N THR A 258 7.50 -4.99 -13.04
CA THR A 258 7.56 -4.23 -11.78
C THR A 258 6.23 -4.28 -11.05
N GLY A 259 5.10 -4.19 -11.76
CA GLY A 259 3.77 -4.42 -11.17
C GLY A 259 3.63 -5.82 -10.58
N THR A 260 4.17 -6.85 -11.22
CA THR A 260 4.17 -8.21 -10.67
C THR A 260 5.05 -8.35 -9.44
N LEU A 261 6.24 -7.75 -9.43
CA LEU A 261 7.14 -7.75 -8.27
C LEU A 261 6.49 -7.05 -7.07
N HIS A 262 5.84 -5.90 -7.33
CA HIS A 262 5.11 -5.12 -6.34
C HIS A 262 4.02 -5.96 -5.66
N GLU A 263 3.11 -6.51 -6.46
CA GLU A 263 2.00 -7.30 -5.93
C GLU A 263 2.45 -8.65 -5.36
N ALA A 264 3.53 -9.24 -5.88
CA ALA A 264 4.13 -10.43 -5.28
C ALA A 264 4.72 -10.12 -3.90
N GLY A 265 5.28 -8.93 -3.67
CA GLY A 265 5.76 -8.52 -2.35
C GLY A 265 4.64 -8.43 -1.33
N HIS A 266 3.51 -7.82 -1.70
CA HIS A 266 2.30 -7.80 -0.89
C HIS A 266 1.78 -9.22 -0.59
N ALA A 267 1.58 -10.03 -1.64
CA ALA A 267 1.06 -11.39 -1.49
C ALA A 267 2.03 -12.29 -0.68
N MET A 268 3.34 -12.10 -0.86
CA MET A 268 4.31 -12.80 -0.04
C MET A 268 4.18 -12.38 1.41
N TYR A 269 4.03 -11.11 1.79
CA TYR A 269 3.79 -10.74 3.19
C TYR A 269 2.64 -11.56 3.77
N GLU A 270 1.48 -11.57 3.11
CA GLU A 270 0.30 -12.33 3.49
C GLU A 270 0.59 -13.83 3.69
N GLN A 271 1.37 -14.44 2.80
CA GLN A 271 1.74 -15.86 2.89
C GLN A 271 2.59 -16.21 4.12
N GLY A 272 3.25 -15.26 4.78
CA GLY A 272 4.05 -15.51 5.98
C GLY A 272 3.51 -14.90 7.24
N LEU A 273 2.26 -14.43 7.23
CA LEU A 273 1.59 -14.03 8.46
C LEU A 273 1.43 -15.25 9.39
N PRO A 274 1.48 -15.04 10.73
CA PRO A 274 1.62 -16.12 11.69
C PRO A 274 0.30 -16.89 11.90
N GLN A 275 0.19 -18.06 11.28
CA GLN A 275 -0.99 -18.93 11.41
C GLN A 275 -1.30 -19.34 12.87
N ARG A 276 -0.30 -19.36 13.76
CA ARG A 276 -0.47 -19.64 15.20
C ARG A 276 -1.41 -18.65 15.91
N TRP A 277 -1.62 -17.46 15.36
CA TRP A 277 -2.52 -16.44 15.90
C TRP A 277 -3.82 -16.34 15.12
N ARG A 278 -4.15 -17.34 14.30
CA ARG A 278 -5.37 -17.34 13.50
C ARG A 278 -6.60 -17.05 14.36
N GLY A 279 -7.27 -15.95 14.01
CA GLY A 279 -8.47 -15.50 14.71
C GLY A 279 -8.22 -14.69 15.97
N LEU A 280 -7.01 -14.17 16.16
CA LEU A 280 -6.73 -13.16 17.19
C LEU A 280 -6.75 -11.74 16.61
N GLY A 281 -6.92 -11.58 15.29
CA GLY A 281 -6.92 -10.27 14.62
C GLY A 281 -5.53 -9.64 14.52
N ILE A 282 -4.48 -10.36 14.95
CA ILE A 282 -3.07 -9.97 14.86
C ILE A 282 -2.27 -10.88 13.93
N ASP A 283 -2.93 -11.86 13.31
CA ASP A 283 -2.42 -12.63 12.18
C ASP A 283 -2.59 -11.88 10.84
N ALA A 284 -2.52 -10.54 10.91
CA ALA A 284 -2.67 -9.59 9.81
C ALA A 284 -1.43 -8.69 9.72
N ALA A 285 -1.26 -7.99 8.61
CA ALA A 285 -0.23 -6.95 8.48
C ALA A 285 -0.44 -5.83 9.52
N ALA A 286 0.65 -5.27 10.04
CA ALA A 286 0.57 -4.27 11.12
C ALA A 286 0.04 -2.90 10.66
N SER A 287 0.28 -2.55 9.39
CA SER A 287 -0.22 -1.32 8.79
C SER A 287 -0.16 -1.36 7.26
N TYR A 288 -0.82 -0.40 6.61
CA TYR A 288 -0.73 -0.20 5.16
C TYR A 288 0.69 0.20 4.73
N GLY A 289 1.37 1.06 5.48
CA GLY A 289 2.75 1.45 5.20
C GLY A 289 3.73 0.28 5.33
N LEU A 290 3.58 -0.59 6.33
CA LEU A 290 4.42 -1.79 6.43
C LEU A 290 4.09 -2.81 5.34
N HIS A 291 2.83 -2.87 4.88
CA HIS A 291 2.43 -3.70 3.76
C HIS A 291 3.06 -3.22 2.45
N GLU A 292 2.97 -1.91 2.17
CA GLU A 292 3.65 -1.25 1.06
C GLU A 292 5.17 -1.40 1.14
N SER A 293 5.75 -1.46 2.35
CA SER A 293 7.20 -1.68 2.45
C SER A 293 7.61 -3.03 1.89
N GLN A 294 6.76 -4.06 1.97
CA GLN A 294 7.07 -5.36 1.39
C GLN A 294 6.96 -5.31 -0.13
N SER A 295 5.92 -4.67 -0.68
CA SER A 295 5.81 -4.50 -2.14
C SER A 295 6.98 -3.70 -2.72
N ARG A 296 7.34 -2.58 -2.08
CA ARG A 296 8.48 -1.74 -2.49
C ARG A 296 9.82 -2.40 -2.27
N PHE A 297 9.96 -3.26 -1.25
CA PHE A 297 11.19 -4.03 -1.08
C PHE A 297 11.42 -4.96 -2.29
N TRP A 298 10.41 -5.72 -2.70
CA TRP A 298 10.56 -6.65 -3.83
C TRP A 298 10.57 -5.95 -5.18
N GLU A 299 9.77 -4.89 -5.38
CA GLU A 299 9.76 -4.10 -6.62
C GLU A 299 11.05 -3.29 -6.79
N ASN A 300 11.43 -2.49 -5.79
CA ASN A 300 12.43 -1.45 -5.94
C ASN A 300 13.78 -1.88 -5.38
N VAL A 301 13.82 -2.30 -4.10
CA VAL A 301 15.08 -2.68 -3.47
C VAL A 301 15.71 -3.87 -4.20
N ILE A 302 14.97 -4.96 -4.37
CA ILE A 302 15.43 -6.14 -5.11
C ILE A 302 15.24 -5.94 -6.61
N GLY A 303 14.01 -5.72 -7.07
CA GLY A 303 13.62 -5.79 -8.48
C GLY A 303 14.32 -4.81 -9.43
N ARG A 304 14.77 -3.66 -8.92
CA ARG A 304 15.52 -2.67 -9.71
C ARG A 304 17.02 -2.75 -9.46
N SER A 305 17.51 -3.69 -8.64
CA SER A 305 18.94 -3.85 -8.29
C SER A 305 19.80 -4.28 -9.48
N ALA A 306 21.05 -3.84 -9.51
CA ALA A 306 22.01 -4.31 -10.50
C ALA A 306 22.18 -5.84 -10.44
N ALA A 307 22.15 -6.41 -9.23
CA ALA A 307 22.16 -7.84 -8.99
C ALA A 307 20.95 -8.54 -9.63
N PHE A 308 19.74 -8.07 -9.34
CA PHE A 308 18.51 -8.66 -9.91
C PHE A 308 18.44 -8.50 -11.42
N CYS A 309 18.95 -7.40 -11.98
CA CYS A 309 19.03 -7.23 -13.43
C CYS A 309 19.88 -8.31 -14.12
N GLN A 310 20.81 -8.97 -13.41
CA GLN A 310 21.52 -10.14 -13.94
C GLN A 310 20.59 -11.35 -14.05
N LEU A 311 19.79 -11.64 -13.02
CA LEU A 311 18.77 -12.67 -13.06
C LEU A 311 17.73 -12.38 -14.15
N LEU A 312 17.19 -11.16 -14.16
CA LEU A 312 16.16 -10.75 -15.08
C LEU A 312 16.63 -10.84 -16.53
N ALA A 313 17.87 -10.44 -16.84
CA ALA A 313 18.42 -10.60 -18.18
C ALA A 313 18.49 -12.07 -18.61
N ARG A 314 18.90 -12.98 -17.71
CA ARG A 314 18.93 -14.42 -18.01
C ARG A 314 17.52 -14.93 -18.32
N GLU A 315 16.55 -14.66 -17.45
CA GLU A 315 15.17 -15.12 -17.63
C GLU A 315 14.49 -14.51 -18.85
N THR A 316 14.70 -13.23 -19.12
CA THR A 316 14.18 -12.55 -20.32
C THR A 316 14.78 -13.16 -21.59
N ASN A 317 16.11 -13.39 -21.64
CA ASN A 317 16.76 -13.95 -22.84
C ASN A 317 16.40 -15.42 -23.07
N LEU A 318 16.07 -16.18 -22.03
CA LEU A 318 15.50 -17.52 -22.16
C LEU A 318 14.07 -17.49 -22.73
N THR A 319 13.31 -16.43 -22.45
CA THR A 319 11.92 -16.26 -22.89
C THR A 319 11.83 -15.69 -24.30
N PHE A 320 12.69 -14.73 -24.61
CA PHE A 320 12.72 -13.95 -25.84
C PHE A 320 14.13 -14.02 -26.47
N PRO A 321 14.53 -15.18 -27.03
CA PRO A 321 15.89 -15.39 -27.52
C PRO A 321 16.24 -14.50 -28.73
N ASP A 322 15.23 -14.05 -29.47
CA ASP A 322 15.41 -13.20 -30.67
C ASP A 322 15.63 -11.72 -30.32
N ASP A 323 15.31 -11.31 -29.09
CA ASP A 323 15.41 -9.93 -28.58
C ASP A 323 16.28 -9.85 -27.31
N PRO A 324 17.58 -10.20 -27.39
CA PRO A 324 18.43 -10.31 -26.21
C PRO A 324 18.68 -8.95 -25.53
N VAL A 325 18.54 -8.95 -24.21
CA VAL A 325 18.77 -7.79 -23.33
C VAL A 325 20.01 -7.99 -22.46
N ARG A 326 20.75 -6.90 -22.22
CA ARG A 326 21.88 -6.89 -21.27
C ARG A 326 21.43 -6.43 -19.88
N PRO A 327 22.03 -6.94 -18.78
CA PRO A 327 21.73 -6.48 -17.43
C PRO A 327 21.83 -4.95 -17.26
N SER A 328 22.83 -4.31 -17.87
CA SER A 328 23.01 -2.85 -17.80
C SER A 328 21.91 -2.06 -18.52
N GLN A 329 21.33 -2.61 -19.59
CA GLN A 329 20.19 -1.99 -20.28
C GLN A 329 18.95 -2.03 -19.40
N LEU A 330 18.67 -3.18 -18.76
CA LEU A 330 17.56 -3.32 -17.82
C LEU A 330 17.73 -2.39 -16.61
N PHE A 331 18.93 -2.37 -16.03
CA PHE A 331 19.23 -1.52 -14.88
C PHE A 331 19.03 -0.04 -15.20
N GLY A 332 19.55 0.45 -16.32
CA GLY A 332 19.34 1.82 -16.77
C GLY A 332 17.86 2.14 -16.98
N ALA A 333 17.13 1.28 -17.70
CA ALA A 333 15.72 1.49 -18.00
C ALA A 333 14.83 1.50 -16.74
N LEU A 334 15.12 0.66 -15.74
CA LEU A 334 14.37 0.55 -14.48
C LEU A 334 14.63 1.71 -13.51
N ASN A 335 15.77 2.39 -13.63
CA ASN A 335 16.21 3.44 -12.70
C ASN A 335 16.26 4.83 -13.37
N ARG A 336 15.44 5.05 -14.40
CA ARG A 336 15.23 6.38 -14.97
C ARG A 336 14.54 7.28 -13.95
N VAL A 337 14.99 8.54 -13.90
CA VAL A 337 14.49 9.60 -13.02
C VAL A 337 14.02 10.76 -13.89
N GLU A 338 12.72 11.01 -13.88
CA GLU A 338 12.10 12.04 -14.70
C GLU A 338 10.87 12.60 -13.97
N PRO A 339 10.84 13.91 -13.64
CA PRO A 339 9.65 14.54 -13.13
C PRO A 339 8.47 14.27 -14.07
N SER A 340 7.36 13.82 -13.51
CA SER A 340 6.13 13.54 -14.26
C SER A 340 4.92 14.07 -13.49
N LEU A 341 3.78 14.19 -14.17
CA LEU A 341 2.54 14.65 -13.52
C LEU A 341 1.84 13.52 -12.75
N VAL A 342 1.94 12.30 -13.29
CA VAL A 342 1.15 11.15 -12.85
C VAL A 342 1.89 10.30 -11.83
N ARG A 343 1.41 10.34 -10.57
CA ARG A 343 2.00 9.66 -9.40
C ARG A 343 2.26 8.18 -9.65
N ILE A 344 1.29 7.46 -10.24
CA ILE A 344 1.42 6.01 -10.48
C ILE A 344 2.48 5.67 -11.55
N PHE A 345 2.99 6.67 -12.27
CA PHE A 345 4.07 6.54 -13.26
C PHE A 345 5.37 7.22 -12.81
N ALA A 346 5.38 7.82 -11.61
CA ALA A 346 6.55 8.47 -11.07
C ALA A 346 7.65 7.46 -10.71
N ASP A 347 8.90 7.85 -10.94
CA ASP A 347 10.07 7.07 -10.56
C ASP A 347 10.32 7.10 -9.04
N GLU A 348 11.25 6.29 -8.54
CA GLU A 348 11.53 6.17 -7.10
C GLU A 348 11.94 7.49 -6.43
N VAL A 349 12.62 8.39 -7.14
CA VAL A 349 13.08 9.67 -6.58
C VAL A 349 11.90 10.65 -6.51
N THR A 350 11.07 10.72 -7.55
CA THR A 350 10.00 11.72 -7.63
C THR A 350 8.70 11.27 -6.97
N TYR A 351 8.45 9.97 -6.81
CA TYR A 351 7.21 9.42 -6.28
C TYR A 351 6.80 10.01 -4.92
N ASN A 352 7.74 10.10 -3.97
CA ASN A 352 7.44 10.59 -2.62
C ASN A 352 7.13 12.11 -2.58
N LEU A 353 7.55 12.88 -3.59
CA LEU A 353 7.17 14.28 -3.74
C LEU A 353 5.68 14.44 -4.07
N HIS A 354 5.12 13.52 -4.86
CA HIS A 354 3.67 13.48 -5.12
C HIS A 354 2.86 13.19 -3.85
N ILE A 355 3.38 12.30 -2.99
CA ILE A 355 2.75 11.96 -1.71
C ILE A 355 2.81 13.16 -0.75
N ALA A 356 3.96 13.81 -0.62
CA ALA A 356 4.12 15.00 0.21
C ALA A 356 3.13 16.11 -0.17
N LEU A 357 2.92 16.34 -1.48
CA LEU A 357 1.93 17.30 -1.96
C LEU A 357 0.51 16.92 -1.52
N ARG A 358 0.11 15.66 -1.67
CA ARG A 358 -1.23 15.18 -1.29
C ARG A 358 -1.45 15.28 0.21
N TYR A 359 -0.47 14.87 1.01
CA TYR A 359 -0.51 15.01 2.46
C TYR A 359 -0.74 16.46 2.88
N ARG A 360 0.02 17.41 2.31
CA ARG A 360 -0.15 18.85 2.57
C ARG A 360 -1.56 19.35 2.20
N LEU A 361 -2.04 18.96 1.02
CA LEU A 361 -3.37 19.37 0.54
C LEU A 361 -4.49 18.76 1.40
N GLU A 362 -4.37 17.51 1.83
CA GLU A 362 -5.31 16.88 2.75
C GLU A 362 -5.39 17.62 4.08
N ARG A 363 -4.24 17.99 4.67
CA ARG A 363 -4.20 18.77 5.91
C ARG A 363 -4.95 20.09 5.74
N ALA A 364 -4.68 20.83 4.67
CA ALA A 364 -5.33 22.12 4.39
C ALA A 364 -6.84 21.98 4.09
N LEU A 365 -7.23 20.95 3.35
CA LEU A 365 -8.65 20.64 3.08
C LEU A 365 -9.38 20.28 4.36
N LEU A 366 -8.79 19.47 5.25
CA LEU A 366 -9.45 19.00 6.47
C LEU A 366 -9.47 20.07 7.57
N SER A 367 -8.44 20.91 7.69
CA SER A 367 -8.44 22.06 8.62
C SER A 367 -9.38 23.18 8.17
N GLY A 368 -9.69 23.26 6.87
CA GLY A 368 -10.51 24.32 6.28
C GLY A 368 -9.73 25.53 5.80
N GLU A 369 -8.40 25.46 5.84
CA GLU A 369 -7.51 26.48 5.26
C GLU A 369 -7.61 26.54 3.72
N LEU A 370 -7.89 25.39 3.06
CA LEU A 370 -8.07 25.32 1.62
C LEU A 370 -9.55 25.07 1.27
N PRO A 371 -10.24 26.02 0.61
CA PRO A 371 -11.54 25.76 0.01
C PRO A 371 -11.43 24.72 -1.11
N VAL A 372 -12.38 23.77 -1.19
CA VAL A 372 -12.37 22.72 -2.22
C VAL A 372 -12.36 23.27 -3.64
N ALA A 373 -13.04 24.40 -3.88
CA ALA A 373 -13.07 25.04 -5.20
C ALA A 373 -11.69 25.55 -5.65
N GLU A 374 -10.76 25.80 -4.73
CA GLU A 374 -9.40 26.27 -5.01
C GLU A 374 -8.39 25.12 -5.13
N LEU A 375 -8.82 23.88 -4.87
CA LEU A 375 -7.96 22.70 -4.91
C LEU A 375 -7.19 22.53 -6.23
N PRO A 376 -7.78 22.75 -7.43
CA PRO A 376 -7.02 22.68 -8.68
C PRO A 376 -5.83 23.65 -8.72
N GLY A 377 -6.03 24.92 -8.33
CA GLY A 377 -4.96 25.91 -8.32
C GLY A 377 -3.87 25.56 -7.30
N ALA A 378 -4.27 25.19 -6.07
CA ALA A 378 -3.33 24.80 -5.02
C ALA A 378 -2.53 23.53 -5.36
N TRP A 379 -3.12 22.63 -6.15
CA TRP A 379 -2.45 21.46 -6.72
C TRP A 379 -1.42 21.88 -7.75
N ASP A 380 -1.81 22.68 -8.74
CA ASP A 380 -0.94 23.09 -9.84
C ASP A 380 0.28 23.86 -9.32
N ASP A 381 0.06 24.81 -8.41
CA ASP A 381 1.14 25.57 -7.77
C ASP A 381 2.06 24.64 -6.95
N GLY A 382 1.49 23.64 -6.29
CA GLY A 382 2.24 22.64 -5.54
C GLY A 382 3.09 21.72 -6.44
N MET A 383 2.55 21.29 -7.58
CA MET A 383 3.28 20.50 -8.57
C MET A 383 4.43 21.30 -9.17
N GLU A 384 4.20 22.57 -9.52
CA GLU A 384 5.21 23.46 -10.07
C GLU A 384 6.33 23.72 -9.06
N ALA A 385 5.99 24.05 -7.81
CA ALA A 385 6.97 24.31 -6.75
C ALA A 385 7.78 23.07 -6.32
N THR A 386 7.25 21.86 -6.56
CA THR A 386 7.87 20.61 -6.09
C THR A 386 8.63 19.88 -7.18
N LEU A 387 8.03 19.75 -8.37
CA LEU A 387 8.54 18.97 -9.50
C LEU A 387 8.91 19.84 -10.71
N GLY A 388 8.62 21.15 -10.67
CA GLY A 388 8.86 22.04 -11.82
C GLY A 388 7.88 21.83 -12.97
N LEU A 389 6.75 21.17 -12.72
CA LEU A 389 5.74 20.83 -13.72
C LEU A 389 4.38 21.38 -13.31
N ARG A 390 3.68 22.01 -14.25
CA ARG A 390 2.31 22.45 -14.07
C ARG A 390 1.37 21.60 -14.92
N PRO A 391 0.37 20.92 -14.34
CA PRO A 391 -0.64 20.21 -15.12
C PRO A 391 -1.34 21.16 -16.11
N THR A 392 -1.59 20.68 -17.33
CA THR A 392 -2.38 21.43 -18.32
C THR A 392 -3.84 20.95 -18.39
N LYS A 393 -4.10 19.79 -17.77
CA LYS A 393 -5.40 19.14 -17.65
C LYS A 393 -5.65 18.79 -16.19
N LEU A 394 -6.90 18.93 -15.76
CA LEU A 394 -7.35 18.52 -14.44
C LEU A 394 -7.21 17.00 -14.22
N SER A 395 -7.36 16.19 -15.28
CA SER A 395 -7.20 14.72 -15.24
C SER A 395 -5.77 14.26 -14.89
N GLU A 396 -4.78 15.13 -15.12
CA GLU A 396 -3.36 14.99 -14.76
C GLU A 396 -3.01 15.83 -13.50
N GLY A 397 -3.98 16.59 -13.00
CA GLY A 397 -3.90 17.45 -11.82
C GLY A 397 -4.76 16.90 -10.67
N ALA A 398 -5.60 17.76 -10.07
CA ALA A 398 -6.42 17.41 -8.91
C ALA A 398 -7.44 16.27 -9.11
N LEU A 399 -7.76 15.88 -10.36
CA LEU A 399 -8.63 14.73 -10.68
C LEU A 399 -7.84 13.45 -11.00
N GLN A 400 -6.52 13.46 -10.81
CA GLN A 400 -5.66 12.34 -11.16
C GLN A 400 -6.00 11.07 -10.38
N ASP A 401 -6.07 11.19 -9.06
CA ASP A 401 -6.25 10.07 -8.14
C ASP A 401 -7.71 9.96 -7.67
N VAL A 402 -8.12 8.73 -7.39
CA VAL A 402 -9.49 8.38 -6.96
C VAL A 402 -9.68 8.50 -5.44
N HIS A 403 -8.60 8.58 -4.67
CA HIS A 403 -8.61 8.43 -3.21
C HIS A 403 -9.58 9.37 -2.51
N TRP A 404 -9.51 10.67 -2.80
CA TRP A 404 -10.40 11.66 -2.19
C TRP A 404 -11.86 11.50 -2.62
N SER A 405 -12.11 11.00 -3.84
CA SER A 405 -13.48 10.74 -4.27
C SER A 405 -14.11 9.54 -3.58
N SER A 406 -13.27 8.66 -3.02
CA SER A 406 -13.65 7.47 -2.26
C SER A 406 -13.46 7.64 -0.74
N GLY A 407 -13.29 8.87 -0.25
CA GLY A 407 -13.18 9.16 1.19
C GLY A 407 -11.86 8.73 1.85
N LEU A 408 -10.85 8.32 1.06
CA LEU A 408 -9.57 7.78 1.54
C LEU A 408 -8.58 8.88 1.97
N PHE A 409 -8.99 9.71 2.91
CA PHE A 409 -8.12 10.72 3.55
C PHE A 409 -7.28 10.06 4.64
N GLY A 410 -6.00 10.46 4.77
CA GLY A 410 -5.06 9.79 5.68
C GLY A 410 -4.32 8.60 5.06
N TYR A 411 -4.69 8.20 3.84
CA TYR A 411 -4.13 7.02 3.17
C TYR A 411 -2.77 7.30 2.51
N PHE A 412 -2.62 8.44 1.81
CA PHE A 412 -1.42 8.69 1.01
C PHE A 412 -0.09 8.57 1.77
N PRO A 413 0.04 8.99 3.04
CA PRO A 413 1.26 8.81 3.81
C PRO A 413 1.78 7.37 3.88
N SER A 414 0.88 6.37 3.86
CA SER A 414 1.24 4.94 3.85
C SER A 414 2.22 4.60 2.72
N TYR A 415 2.05 5.21 1.54
CA TYR A 415 2.93 4.92 0.41
C TYR A 415 4.39 5.36 0.67
N THR A 416 4.58 6.52 1.30
CA THR A 416 5.93 7.01 1.64
C THR A 416 6.50 6.26 2.84
N LEU A 417 5.69 5.92 3.83
CA LEU A 417 6.10 5.04 4.94
C LEU A 417 6.62 3.70 4.42
N GLY A 418 5.98 3.12 3.40
CA GLY A 418 6.45 1.92 2.73
C GLY A 418 7.86 2.06 2.16
N ASN A 419 8.14 3.13 1.42
CA ASN A 419 9.48 3.38 0.88
C ASN A 419 10.53 3.57 1.99
N LEU A 420 10.19 4.29 3.06
CA LEU A 420 11.07 4.53 4.21
C LEU A 420 11.42 3.21 4.93
N TYR A 421 10.42 2.39 5.24
CA TYR A 421 10.61 1.09 5.89
C TYR A 421 11.38 0.13 4.99
N ALA A 422 11.09 0.09 3.68
CA ALA A 422 11.81 -0.77 2.74
C ALA A 422 13.31 -0.43 2.68
N ALA A 423 13.66 0.86 2.67
CA ALA A 423 15.06 1.30 2.68
C ALA A 423 15.77 0.95 4.00
N ALA A 424 15.12 1.16 5.15
CA ALA A 424 15.71 0.79 6.45
C ALA A 424 15.90 -0.73 6.60
N LEU A 425 14.93 -1.52 6.11
CA LEU A 425 15.03 -2.99 6.06
C LEU A 425 16.16 -3.44 5.13
N ARG A 426 16.35 -2.78 3.98
CA ARG A 426 17.48 -3.05 3.08
C ARG A 426 18.82 -2.93 3.81
N PHE A 427 19.13 -1.79 4.41
CA PHE A 427 20.44 -1.59 5.05
C PHE A 427 20.64 -2.55 6.22
N THR A 428 19.60 -2.78 7.01
CA THR A 428 19.63 -3.77 8.10
C THR A 428 19.90 -5.19 7.57
N MET A 429 19.31 -5.54 6.43
CA MET A 429 19.51 -6.84 5.79
C MET A 429 20.92 -6.96 5.19
N GLU A 430 21.47 -5.90 4.59
CA GLU A 430 22.87 -5.88 4.10
C GLU A 430 23.88 -6.12 5.24
N GLU A 431 23.61 -5.58 6.44
CA GLU A 431 24.44 -5.80 7.63
C GLU A 431 24.36 -7.25 8.16
N ARG A 432 23.18 -7.86 8.09
CA ARG A 432 22.89 -9.18 8.69
C ARG A 432 23.01 -10.35 7.72
N VAL A 433 22.95 -10.09 6.42
CA VAL A 433 23.03 -11.07 5.32
C VAL A 433 24.11 -10.59 4.34
N PRO A 434 25.40 -10.79 4.65
CA PRO A 434 26.49 -10.24 3.84
C PRO A 434 26.54 -10.76 2.39
N THR A 435 25.89 -11.91 2.12
CA THR A 435 25.82 -12.53 0.79
C THR A 435 24.64 -12.04 -0.05
N LEU A 436 23.78 -11.15 0.48
CA LEU A 436 22.50 -10.75 -0.11
C LEU A 436 22.58 -10.50 -1.62
N TRP A 437 23.46 -9.61 -2.05
CA TRP A 437 23.53 -9.21 -3.46
C TRP A 437 24.13 -10.27 -4.37
N ASP A 438 25.03 -11.10 -3.86
CA ASP A 438 25.57 -12.25 -4.58
C ASP A 438 24.51 -13.34 -4.78
N ASP A 439 23.69 -13.58 -3.75
CA ASP A 439 22.57 -14.53 -3.80
C ASP A 439 21.50 -14.05 -4.80
N VAL A 440 21.11 -12.76 -4.73
CA VAL A 440 20.19 -12.13 -5.70
C VAL A 440 20.72 -12.26 -7.14
N ALA A 441 22.01 -12.00 -7.37
CA ALA A 441 22.61 -12.10 -8.71
C ALA A 441 22.58 -13.54 -9.27
N ARG A 442 22.73 -14.55 -8.40
CA ARG A 442 22.61 -15.98 -8.76
C ARG A 442 21.16 -16.45 -8.89
N GLY A 443 20.20 -15.69 -8.40
CA GLY A 443 18.78 -16.02 -8.41
C GLY A 443 18.32 -16.80 -7.18
N ASP A 444 19.08 -16.79 -6.09
CA ASP A 444 18.64 -17.28 -4.80
C ASP A 444 18.12 -16.11 -3.95
N LEU A 445 16.80 -15.98 -3.89
CA LEU A 445 16.13 -14.93 -3.10
C LEU A 445 15.69 -15.44 -1.72
N SER A 446 15.95 -16.72 -1.42
CA SER A 446 15.53 -17.34 -0.17
C SER A 446 16.15 -16.71 1.08
N PRO A 447 17.40 -16.21 1.09
CA PRO A 447 17.94 -15.51 2.25
C PRO A 447 17.19 -14.20 2.56
N ALA A 448 16.87 -13.42 1.51
CA ALA A 448 16.11 -12.17 1.66
C ALA A 448 14.68 -12.44 2.14
N LEU A 449 13.98 -13.41 1.54
CA LEU A 449 12.64 -13.78 1.98
C LEU A 449 12.65 -14.35 3.40
N GLY A 450 13.63 -15.19 3.74
CA GLY A 450 13.80 -15.77 5.08
C GLY A 450 13.96 -14.70 6.15
N PHE A 451 14.78 -13.68 5.90
CA PHE A 451 14.93 -12.53 6.79
C PHE A 451 13.60 -11.81 7.03
N LEU A 452 12.87 -11.48 5.96
CA LEU A 452 11.59 -10.79 6.08
C LEU A 452 10.55 -11.68 6.80
N ARG A 453 10.56 -12.99 6.55
CA ARG A 453 9.70 -13.97 7.23
C ARG A 453 9.92 -13.93 8.74
N GLU A 454 11.17 -14.07 9.17
CA GLU A 454 11.51 -14.15 10.59
C GLU A 454 11.24 -12.84 11.34
N HIS A 455 11.60 -11.71 10.74
CA HIS A 455 11.67 -10.43 11.44
C HIS A 455 10.43 -9.55 11.25
N ILE A 456 9.70 -9.71 10.14
CA ILE A 456 8.53 -8.88 9.82
C ILE A 456 7.27 -9.72 9.68
N HIS A 457 7.25 -10.67 8.75
CA HIS A 457 6.01 -11.37 8.37
C HIS A 457 5.43 -12.16 9.54
N ASP A 458 6.27 -12.96 10.22
CA ASP A 458 5.85 -13.80 11.34
C ASP A 458 5.46 -13.00 12.60
N LYS A 459 5.72 -11.69 12.62
CA LYS A 459 5.32 -10.82 13.74
C LYS A 459 3.88 -10.32 13.63
N GLY A 460 3.23 -10.50 12.47
CA GLY A 460 1.87 -10.03 12.23
C GLY A 460 1.67 -8.60 12.73
N HIS A 461 0.61 -8.39 13.50
CA HIS A 461 0.31 -7.11 14.18
C HIS A 461 0.59 -7.17 15.69
N LEU A 462 1.65 -7.88 16.11
CA LEU A 462 2.05 -7.92 17.52
C LEU A 462 2.44 -6.52 18.04
N LEU A 463 3.12 -5.73 17.22
CA LEU A 463 3.51 -4.34 17.47
C LEU A 463 2.94 -3.44 16.37
N ASP A 464 2.59 -2.20 16.72
CA ASP A 464 2.28 -1.18 15.71
C ASP A 464 3.54 -0.91 14.85
N ALA A 465 3.35 -0.56 13.57
CA ALA A 465 4.41 -0.61 12.56
C ALA A 465 5.72 0.13 12.92
N PRO A 466 5.70 1.36 13.50
CA PRO A 466 6.94 2.03 13.90
C PRO A 466 7.78 1.20 14.89
N ALA A 467 7.13 0.62 15.90
CA ALA A 467 7.81 -0.19 16.91
C ALA A 467 8.26 -1.55 16.35
N LEU A 468 7.48 -2.14 15.43
CA LEU A 468 7.89 -3.37 14.75
C LEU A 468 9.15 -3.14 13.91
N VAL A 469 9.18 -2.09 13.09
CA VAL A 469 10.35 -1.75 12.26
C VAL A 469 11.56 -1.47 13.15
N GLU A 470 11.43 -0.63 14.18
CA GLU A 470 12.51 -0.32 15.11
C GLU A 470 13.06 -1.57 15.82
N SER A 471 12.20 -2.54 16.16
CA SER A 471 12.64 -3.80 16.78
C SER A 471 13.58 -4.62 15.88
N VAL A 472 13.50 -4.42 14.56
CA VAL A 472 14.34 -5.10 13.57
C VAL A 472 15.55 -4.25 13.22
N THR A 473 15.34 -2.97 12.92
CA THR A 473 16.36 -2.07 12.37
C THR A 473 17.20 -1.39 13.45
N GLY A 474 16.73 -1.36 14.70
CA GLY A 474 17.21 -0.41 15.70
C GLY A 474 16.75 1.03 15.39
N PRO A 475 17.26 2.03 16.14
CA PRO A 475 16.85 3.44 16.02
C PRO A 475 17.47 4.13 14.79
N ARG A 476 17.17 3.64 13.58
CA ARG A 476 17.67 4.20 12.32
C ARG A 476 16.94 5.48 11.94
N ASP A 477 17.64 6.37 11.24
CA ASP A 477 17.02 7.52 10.60
C ASP A 477 16.44 7.11 9.24
N LEU A 478 15.15 6.79 9.24
CA LEU A 478 14.45 6.26 8.07
C LEU A 478 14.54 7.19 6.84
N VAL A 479 14.55 8.51 7.06
CA VAL A 479 14.68 9.49 5.96
C VAL A 479 16.09 9.44 5.38
N ALA A 480 17.12 9.37 6.23
CA ALA A 480 18.50 9.27 5.78
C ALA A 480 18.74 7.96 5.02
N ASP A 481 18.17 6.83 5.48
CA ASP A 481 18.25 5.56 4.77
C ASP A 481 17.60 5.65 3.38
N LEU A 482 16.37 6.15 3.25
CA LEU A 482 15.72 6.27 1.94
C LEU A 482 16.53 7.19 1.00
N LEU A 483 17.00 8.34 1.48
CA LEU A 483 17.85 9.23 0.67
C LEU A 483 19.17 8.57 0.29
N ALA A 484 19.81 7.80 1.18
CA ALA A 484 21.04 7.08 0.87
C ALA A 484 20.80 6.00 -0.20
N HIS A 485 19.69 5.25 -0.10
CA HIS A 485 19.28 4.28 -1.11
C HIS A 485 19.13 4.94 -2.48
N LEU A 486 18.33 6.00 -2.57
CA LEU A 486 18.05 6.70 -3.83
C LEU A 486 19.29 7.38 -4.41
N ASN A 487 20.14 7.98 -3.57
CA ASN A 487 21.38 8.60 -4.02
C ASN A 487 22.36 7.55 -4.58
N GLN A 488 22.47 6.37 -3.95
CA GLN A 488 23.27 5.28 -4.47
C GLN A 488 22.74 4.81 -5.84
N ARG A 489 21.41 4.60 -5.95
CA ARG A 489 20.74 4.23 -7.20
C ARG A 489 21.05 5.20 -8.33
N VAL A 490 20.86 6.48 -8.06
CA VAL A 490 21.12 7.57 -9.00
C VAL A 490 22.59 7.59 -9.43
N SER A 491 23.51 7.50 -8.48
CA SER A 491 24.95 7.46 -8.76
C SER A 491 25.34 6.31 -9.69
N GLU A 492 24.80 5.12 -9.45
CA GLU A 492 25.07 3.93 -10.28
C GLU A 492 24.44 4.06 -11.69
N ALA A 493 23.22 4.56 -11.80
CA ALA A 493 22.49 4.64 -13.07
C ALA A 493 22.95 5.79 -13.99
N TYR A 494 23.38 6.91 -13.41
CA TYR A 494 23.78 8.13 -14.14
C TYR A 494 25.28 8.43 -14.11
N GLY A 495 26.06 7.74 -13.26
CA GLY A 495 27.51 7.92 -13.14
C GLY A 495 27.92 9.24 -12.46
N VAL A 496 27.17 9.67 -11.42
CA VAL A 496 27.33 10.97 -10.71
C VAL A 496 27.46 10.88 -9.20
#